data_AF-A0A924A758-F1
#
_entry.id   AF-A0A924A758-F1
#
_cell.length_a   1.000
_cell.length_b   1.000
_cell.length_c   1.000
_cell.angle_alpha   90.00
_cell.angle_beta   90.00
_cell.angle_gamma   90.00
#
_symmetry.space_group_name_H-M   'P 1'
#
loop_
_entity.id
_entity.type
_entity.pdbx_description
1 polymer ?
#
loop_
_entity_poly.entity_id
_entity_poly.type
_entity_poly.pdbx_seq_one_letter_code
_entity_poly.pdbx_strand_id
1 'polypeptide(L)'
;MAKKSNLQFEIKKFLNDANILFAVDTPKKFPKLFLPELPFDRQLLNLSPLYRESRKLYLQLGGKFSARVCSTMRGLSAQDIFKDEIEYTPAASEMQWFKDFGHNMSDANEEIAALIRFTEISIFHEQNHRVIWRLLPPTPDKKEDVCRYLNFAESLVVNLDMALGDQLGVKLSETFERMRIIYHPSGNDEFNKKSKAEYRKYLLAILATTYYALEILHNDDIPKAVDYVLPGQKATNRVAVRRGLQLSELFSRVTNPEWQNIYWQSSQKKLTKIQANSKEDTLYLPTDPLDLEEEFVIAHRVFDYFGL
;
A
#
# COMPACT_ATOMS: atom_id res chain seq x y z
N MET A 1 -8.98 -35.35 -5.21
CA MET A 1 -10.15 -34.96 -4.40
C MET A 1 -9.87 -33.83 -3.40
N ALA A 2 -8.67 -33.69 -2.82
CA ALA A 2 -8.33 -32.60 -1.88
C ALA A 2 -8.32 -31.16 -2.44
N LYS A 3 -8.16 -30.95 -3.76
CA LYS A 3 -8.17 -29.60 -4.37
C LYS A 3 -9.57 -28.97 -4.49
N LYS A 4 -10.63 -29.78 -4.67
CA LYS A 4 -12.00 -29.29 -4.86
C LYS A 4 -12.63 -28.76 -3.56
N SER A 5 -12.32 -29.38 -2.42
CA SER A 5 -12.80 -28.92 -1.11
C SER A 5 -12.22 -27.57 -0.70
N ASN A 6 -10.96 -27.30 -1.08
CA ASN A 6 -10.32 -26.02 -0.79
C ASN A 6 -10.93 -24.87 -1.60
N LEU A 7 -11.20 -25.10 -2.89
CA LEU A 7 -11.81 -24.10 -3.78
C LEU A 7 -13.21 -23.66 -3.28
N GLN A 8 -14.07 -24.62 -2.90
CA GLN A 8 -15.40 -24.31 -2.38
C GLN A 8 -15.35 -23.47 -1.09
N PHE A 9 -14.38 -23.73 -0.22
CA PHE A 9 -14.17 -22.96 1.00
C PHE A 9 -13.77 -21.51 0.69
N GLU A 10 -12.78 -21.32 -0.18
CA GLU A 10 -12.31 -19.98 -0.60
C GLU A 10 -13.43 -19.16 -1.26
N ILE A 11 -14.27 -19.79 -2.08
CA ILE A 11 -15.40 -19.08 -2.72
C ILE A 11 -16.47 -18.71 -1.71
N LYS A 12 -16.81 -19.60 -0.77
CA LYS A 12 -17.77 -19.26 0.28
C LYS A 12 -17.28 -18.06 1.10
N LYS A 13 -15.98 -18.02 1.39
CA LYS A 13 -15.32 -16.91 2.09
C LYS A 13 -15.37 -15.62 1.26
N PHE A 14 -15.03 -15.69 -0.03
CA PHE A 14 -15.16 -14.58 -0.97
C PHE A 14 -16.59 -14.02 -1.00
N LEU A 15 -17.61 -14.89 -1.17
CA LEU A 15 -19.01 -14.45 -1.21
C LEU A 15 -19.43 -13.81 0.11
N ASN A 16 -18.99 -14.33 1.25
CA ASN A 16 -19.25 -13.72 2.55
C ASN A 16 -18.61 -12.33 2.66
N ASP A 17 -17.36 -12.19 2.24
CA ASP A 17 -16.63 -10.92 2.28
C ASP A 17 -17.23 -9.90 1.29
N ALA A 18 -17.59 -10.34 0.08
CA ALA A 18 -18.32 -9.52 -0.89
C ALA A 18 -19.67 -9.04 -0.32
N ASN A 19 -20.44 -9.91 0.35
CA ASN A 19 -21.69 -9.51 1.00
C ASN A 19 -21.47 -8.41 2.04
N ILE A 20 -20.42 -8.51 2.86
CA ILE A 20 -20.07 -7.48 3.84
C ILE A 20 -19.75 -6.15 3.16
N LEU A 21 -18.91 -6.17 2.12
CA LEU A 21 -18.46 -4.93 1.47
C LEU A 21 -19.54 -4.28 0.58
N PHE A 22 -20.39 -5.06 -0.09
CA PHE A 22 -21.52 -4.53 -0.85
C PHE A 22 -22.64 -3.99 0.04
N ALA A 23 -22.70 -4.37 1.32
CA ALA A 23 -23.65 -3.82 2.29
C ALA A 23 -23.20 -2.47 2.89
N VAL A 24 -21.98 -2.01 2.62
CA VAL A 24 -21.49 -0.70 3.07
C VAL A 24 -22.25 0.41 2.35
N ASP A 25 -22.79 1.37 3.12
CA ASP A 25 -23.47 2.54 2.54
C ASP A 25 -22.50 3.36 1.68
N THR A 26 -22.96 3.76 0.49
CA THR A 26 -22.14 4.39 -0.54
C THR A 26 -22.84 5.61 -1.14
N PRO A 27 -23.02 6.69 -0.36
CA PRO A 27 -23.66 7.90 -0.85
C PRO A 27 -22.89 8.48 -2.04
N LYS A 28 -23.60 9.11 -2.99
CA LYS A 28 -23.01 9.66 -4.23
C LYS A 28 -22.22 10.97 -4.01
N LYS A 29 -21.37 11.04 -2.97
CA LYS A 29 -20.67 12.25 -2.50
C LYS A 29 -19.43 12.61 -3.33
N PHE A 30 -18.81 11.66 -4.02
CA PHE A 30 -17.50 11.87 -4.69
C PHE A 30 -17.49 11.45 -6.18
N PRO A 31 -18.41 11.97 -7.02
CA PRO A 31 -18.55 11.50 -8.41
C PRO A 31 -17.32 11.74 -9.28
N LYS A 32 -16.52 12.79 -9.00
CA LYS A 32 -15.29 13.10 -9.76
C LYS A 32 -14.09 12.22 -9.40
N LEU A 33 -14.11 11.59 -8.23
CA LEU A 33 -13.02 10.74 -7.76
C LEU A 33 -13.30 9.26 -8.03
N PHE A 34 -14.59 8.91 -8.16
CA PHE A 34 -15.05 7.54 -8.34
C PHE A 34 -14.59 6.95 -9.66
N LEU A 35 -14.04 5.74 -9.60
CA LEU A 35 -13.73 4.91 -10.76
C LEU A 35 -14.80 3.84 -10.93
N PRO A 36 -15.66 3.97 -11.95
CA PRO A 36 -16.57 2.90 -12.31
C PRO A 36 -15.81 1.59 -12.57
N GLU A 37 -16.42 0.48 -12.21
CA GLU A 37 -15.87 -0.88 -12.37
C GLU A 37 -14.62 -1.22 -11.55
N LEU A 38 -13.99 -0.29 -10.82
CA LEU A 38 -12.98 -0.66 -9.84
C LEU A 38 -13.67 -1.27 -8.61
N PRO A 39 -13.39 -2.54 -8.24
CA PRO A 39 -14.05 -3.18 -7.11
C PRO A 39 -13.93 -2.37 -5.82
N PHE A 40 -15.08 -2.10 -5.21
CA PHE A 40 -15.21 -1.42 -3.92
C PHE A 40 -14.59 -0.01 -3.80
N ASP A 41 -14.26 0.65 -4.92
CA ASP A 41 -13.69 2.03 -4.94
C ASP A 41 -14.62 3.02 -4.24
N ARG A 42 -15.93 2.89 -4.45
CA ARG A 42 -16.92 3.77 -3.82
C ARG A 42 -16.98 3.61 -2.31
N GLN A 43 -16.84 2.38 -1.82
CA GLN A 43 -16.80 2.06 -0.40
C GLN A 43 -15.56 2.68 0.24
N LEU A 44 -14.38 2.52 -0.37
CA LEU A 44 -13.15 3.15 0.11
C LEU A 44 -13.24 4.68 0.09
N LEU A 45 -13.76 5.26 -0.99
CA LEU A 45 -14.00 6.70 -1.07
C LEU A 45 -14.96 7.20 0.00
N ASN A 46 -15.94 6.41 0.44
CA ASN A 46 -16.84 6.80 1.52
C ASN A 46 -16.16 6.67 2.90
N LEU A 47 -15.53 5.53 3.15
CA LEU A 47 -15.01 5.15 4.47
C LEU A 47 -13.73 5.91 4.85
N SER A 48 -12.83 6.19 3.90
CA SER A 48 -11.48 6.66 4.22
C SER A 48 -11.20 8.07 3.70
N PRO A 49 -11.01 9.07 4.59
CA PRO A 49 -10.42 10.36 4.24
C PRO A 49 -9.06 10.24 3.56
N LEU A 50 -8.22 9.30 4.02
CA LEU A 50 -6.88 9.06 3.47
C LEU A 50 -6.94 8.60 2.01
N TYR A 51 -7.80 7.63 1.69
CA TYR A 51 -8.00 7.15 0.33
C TYR A 51 -8.46 8.28 -0.60
N ARG A 52 -9.38 9.14 -0.12
CA ARG A 52 -9.82 10.32 -0.87
C ARG A 52 -8.67 11.29 -1.13
N GLU A 53 -7.84 11.55 -0.13
CA GLU A 53 -6.74 12.50 -0.26
C GLU A 53 -5.67 11.98 -1.23
N SER A 54 -5.28 10.70 -1.11
CA SER A 54 -4.43 10.02 -2.09
C SER A 54 -4.96 10.15 -3.52
N ARG A 55 -6.27 9.91 -3.72
CA ARG A 55 -6.93 10.07 -5.03
C ARG A 55 -6.88 11.49 -5.57
N LYS A 56 -7.09 12.50 -4.71
CA LYS A 56 -6.98 13.90 -5.14
C LYS A 56 -5.55 14.27 -5.51
N LEU A 57 -4.58 13.96 -4.66
CA LEU A 57 -3.16 14.26 -4.90
C LEU A 57 -2.70 13.60 -6.19
N TYR A 58 -2.98 12.31 -6.38
CA TYR A 58 -2.64 11.60 -7.61
C TYR A 58 -3.21 12.27 -8.87
N LEU A 59 -4.50 12.62 -8.87
CA LEU A 59 -5.15 13.28 -10.00
C LEU A 59 -4.62 14.71 -10.23
N GLN A 60 -4.32 15.46 -9.17
CA GLN A 60 -3.72 16.80 -9.27
C GLN A 60 -2.32 16.76 -9.92
N LEU A 61 -1.59 15.67 -9.72
CA LEU A 61 -0.28 15.44 -10.33
C LEU A 61 -0.36 14.97 -11.79
N GLY A 62 -1.56 14.96 -12.38
CA GLY A 62 -1.82 14.53 -13.76
C GLY A 62 -2.01 13.02 -13.91
N GLY A 63 -2.12 12.29 -12.80
CA GLY A 63 -2.36 10.86 -12.78
C GLY A 63 -3.65 10.47 -13.50
N LYS A 64 -3.63 9.31 -14.15
CA LYS A 64 -4.76 8.76 -14.92
C LYS A 64 -5.03 7.32 -14.54
N PHE A 65 -6.25 6.87 -14.81
CA PHE A 65 -6.67 5.49 -14.64
C PHE A 65 -7.16 4.93 -15.96
N SER A 66 -6.80 3.69 -16.24
CA SER A 66 -7.26 2.97 -17.42
C SER A 66 -7.86 1.63 -17.04
N ALA A 67 -9.12 1.43 -17.44
CA ALA A 67 -9.83 0.17 -17.26
C ALA A 67 -9.30 -0.86 -18.27
N ARG A 68 -8.41 -1.73 -17.81
CA ARG A 68 -7.77 -2.76 -18.62
C ARG A 68 -7.47 -3.99 -17.77
N VAL A 69 -7.77 -5.17 -18.29
CA VAL A 69 -7.40 -6.42 -17.63
C VAL A 69 -5.89 -6.47 -17.44
N CYS A 70 -5.46 -6.49 -16.18
CA CYS A 70 -4.07 -6.58 -15.79
C CYS A 70 -3.92 -7.72 -14.76
N SER A 71 -3.06 -8.69 -15.06
CA SER A 71 -2.70 -9.70 -14.06
C SER A 71 -1.78 -9.07 -13.01
N THR A 72 -1.84 -9.58 -11.78
CA THR A 72 -0.91 -9.20 -10.70
C THR A 72 0.54 -9.30 -11.16
N MET A 73 0.88 -10.39 -11.86
CA MET A 73 2.23 -10.61 -12.37
C MET A 73 2.67 -9.52 -13.36
N ARG A 74 1.77 -9.04 -14.23
CA ARG A 74 2.08 -7.93 -15.15
C ARG A 74 2.25 -6.62 -14.39
N GLY A 75 1.42 -6.38 -13.37
CA GLY A 75 1.55 -5.19 -12.52
C GLY A 75 2.87 -5.14 -11.76
N LEU A 76 3.28 -6.27 -11.17
CA LEU A 76 4.49 -6.38 -10.34
C LEU A 76 5.79 -6.46 -11.17
N SER A 77 5.74 -7.00 -12.39
CA SER A 77 6.94 -7.18 -13.24
C SER A 77 7.26 -5.97 -14.11
N ALA A 78 6.31 -5.07 -14.32
CA ALA A 78 6.51 -3.91 -15.18
C ALA A 78 7.07 -2.72 -14.39
N GLN A 79 7.99 -1.97 -15.01
CA GLN A 79 8.44 -0.66 -14.49
C GLN A 79 7.35 0.44 -14.62
N ASP A 80 6.09 0.03 -14.52
CA ASP A 80 4.89 0.82 -14.70
C ASP A 80 4.58 1.65 -13.45
N ILE A 81 5.22 1.34 -12.32
CA ILE A 81 5.22 2.13 -11.08
C ILE A 81 5.64 3.60 -11.27
N PHE A 82 6.38 3.89 -12.35
CA PHE A 82 6.82 5.24 -12.72
C PHE A 82 5.95 5.89 -13.82
N LYS A 83 4.95 5.17 -14.36
CA LYS A 83 4.00 5.75 -15.31
C LYS A 83 2.93 6.54 -14.53
N ASP A 84 2.49 7.64 -15.12
CA ASP A 84 1.37 8.44 -14.59
C ASP A 84 0.01 7.79 -14.79
N GLU A 85 -0.04 6.62 -15.41
CA GLU A 85 -1.26 5.86 -15.63
C GLU A 85 -1.23 4.59 -14.79
N ILE A 86 -2.32 4.34 -14.07
CA ILE A 86 -2.57 3.08 -13.36
C ILE A 86 -3.63 2.31 -14.14
N GLU A 87 -3.24 1.14 -14.66
CA GLU A 87 -4.19 0.18 -15.24
C GLU A 87 -4.89 -0.59 -14.09
N TYR A 88 -6.19 -0.87 -14.24
CA TYR A 88 -6.95 -1.69 -13.30
C TYR A 88 -7.95 -2.59 -14.03
N THR A 89 -8.18 -3.79 -13.50
CA THR A 89 -9.19 -4.71 -14.02
C THR A 89 -10.59 -4.22 -13.65
N PRO A 90 -11.45 -3.88 -14.63
CA PRO A 90 -12.83 -3.44 -14.37
C PRO A 90 -13.71 -4.64 -14.04
N ALA A 91 -13.85 -4.97 -12.75
CA ALA A 91 -14.49 -6.20 -12.27
C ALA A 91 -15.66 -5.98 -11.31
N ALA A 92 -16.00 -4.74 -10.94
CA ALA A 92 -16.96 -4.49 -9.86
C ALA A 92 -18.38 -5.02 -10.18
N SER A 93 -18.89 -4.76 -11.39
CA SER A 93 -20.22 -5.24 -11.79
C SER A 93 -20.28 -6.77 -11.88
N GLU A 94 -19.22 -7.39 -12.39
CA GLU A 94 -19.10 -8.85 -12.50
C GLU A 94 -19.04 -9.51 -11.11
N MET A 95 -18.28 -8.94 -10.18
CA MET A 95 -18.25 -9.40 -8.78
C MET A 95 -19.63 -9.35 -8.12
N GLN A 96 -20.37 -8.25 -8.34
CA GLN A 96 -21.73 -8.12 -7.83
C GLN A 96 -22.66 -9.16 -8.47
N TRP A 97 -22.56 -9.36 -9.79
CA TRP A 97 -23.38 -10.33 -10.50
C TRP A 97 -23.16 -11.76 -9.99
N PHE A 98 -21.90 -12.19 -9.81
CA PHE A 98 -21.60 -13.51 -9.26
C PHE A 98 -22.09 -13.68 -7.82
N LYS A 99 -22.01 -12.62 -7.01
CA LYS A 99 -22.59 -12.63 -5.66
C LYS A 99 -24.09 -12.89 -5.68
N ASP A 100 -24.82 -12.23 -6.58
CA ASP A 100 -26.28 -12.26 -6.59
C ASP A 100 -26.84 -13.47 -7.36
N PHE A 101 -26.15 -13.93 -8.41
CA PHE A 101 -26.68 -14.91 -9.36
C PHE A 101 -25.78 -16.13 -9.59
N GLY A 102 -24.56 -16.16 -9.07
CA GLY A 102 -23.60 -17.25 -9.33
C GLY A 102 -24.11 -18.64 -8.93
N HIS A 103 -25.02 -18.72 -7.95
CA HIS A 103 -25.65 -19.98 -7.53
C HIS A 103 -26.56 -20.62 -8.59
N ASN A 104 -26.95 -19.88 -9.63
CA ASN A 104 -27.80 -20.37 -10.73
C ASN A 104 -27.01 -20.89 -11.93
N MET A 105 -25.68 -20.82 -11.89
CA MET A 105 -24.82 -21.16 -13.03
C MET A 105 -24.03 -22.44 -12.77
N SER A 106 -23.79 -23.20 -13.82
CA SER A 106 -22.73 -24.21 -13.82
C SER A 106 -21.36 -23.52 -13.73
N ASP A 107 -20.42 -24.12 -12.98
CA ASP A 107 -19.01 -23.70 -12.91
C ASP A 107 -18.71 -22.27 -12.41
N ALA A 108 -19.67 -21.57 -11.82
CA ALA A 108 -19.48 -20.23 -11.22
C ALA A 108 -18.27 -20.15 -10.27
N ASN A 109 -17.95 -21.27 -9.61
CA ASN A 109 -16.81 -21.38 -8.72
C ASN A 109 -15.46 -21.15 -9.42
N GLU A 110 -15.27 -21.72 -10.62
CA GLU A 110 -14.05 -21.55 -11.40
C GLU A 110 -13.92 -20.09 -11.87
N GLU A 111 -15.02 -19.48 -12.30
CA GLU A 111 -15.07 -18.09 -12.76
C GLU A 111 -14.78 -17.08 -11.65
N ILE A 112 -15.38 -17.27 -10.46
CA ILE A 112 -15.07 -16.43 -9.28
C ILE A 112 -13.58 -16.52 -8.93
N ALA A 113 -13.01 -17.74 -8.96
CA ALA A 113 -11.59 -17.92 -8.70
C ALA A 113 -10.70 -17.26 -9.77
N ALA A 114 -11.14 -17.21 -11.03
CA ALA A 114 -10.46 -16.45 -12.07
C ALA A 114 -10.53 -14.94 -11.81
N LEU A 115 -11.70 -14.41 -11.47
CA LEU A 115 -11.94 -12.99 -11.21
C LEU A 115 -11.04 -12.44 -10.09
N ILE A 116 -10.91 -13.18 -8.99
CA ILE A 116 -10.08 -12.79 -7.83
C ILE A 116 -8.61 -12.58 -8.23
N ARG A 117 -8.07 -13.41 -9.13
CA ARG A 117 -6.66 -13.33 -9.55
C ARG A 117 -6.31 -12.07 -10.35
N PHE A 118 -7.31 -11.34 -10.86
CA PHE A 118 -7.10 -10.13 -11.63
C PHE A 118 -7.29 -8.84 -10.83
N THR A 119 -7.62 -8.94 -9.53
CA THR A 119 -7.92 -7.79 -8.67
C THR A 119 -6.98 -7.64 -7.49
N GLU A 120 -5.78 -8.22 -7.56
CA GLU A 120 -4.86 -8.25 -6.41
C GLU A 120 -3.96 -7.02 -6.27
N ILE A 121 -3.98 -6.10 -7.23
CA ILE A 121 -3.18 -4.87 -7.18
C ILE A 121 -3.97 -3.80 -6.41
N SER A 122 -3.42 -3.38 -5.27
CA SER A 122 -3.96 -2.27 -4.48
C SER A 122 -3.76 -0.95 -5.23
N ILE A 123 -4.84 -0.38 -5.76
CA ILE A 123 -4.79 0.92 -6.44
C ILE A 123 -4.30 2.03 -5.50
N PHE A 124 -4.65 1.95 -4.21
CA PHE A 124 -4.19 2.93 -3.22
C PHE A 124 -2.66 2.93 -3.08
N HIS A 125 -2.06 1.75 -3.01
CA HIS A 125 -0.61 1.59 -2.93
C HIS A 125 0.08 2.18 -4.18
N GLU A 126 -0.42 1.83 -5.36
CA GLU A 126 0.09 2.34 -6.64
C GLU A 126 -0.01 3.87 -6.75
N GLN A 127 -1.15 4.44 -6.33
CA GLN A 127 -1.34 5.90 -6.29
C GLN A 127 -0.31 6.57 -5.37
N ASN A 128 -0.08 5.98 -4.19
CA ASN A 128 0.83 6.54 -3.20
C ASN A 128 2.27 6.56 -3.67
N HIS A 129 2.74 5.53 -4.38
CA HIS A 129 4.05 5.60 -5.04
C HIS A 129 4.18 6.82 -5.94
N ARG A 130 3.21 7.04 -6.82
CA ARG A 130 3.25 8.13 -7.82
C ARG A 130 3.15 9.51 -7.19
N VAL A 131 2.48 9.63 -6.04
CA VAL A 131 2.49 10.84 -5.22
C VAL A 131 3.85 11.00 -4.53
N ILE A 132 4.35 9.97 -3.85
CA ILE A 132 5.60 9.99 -3.08
C ILE A 132 6.81 10.30 -3.98
N TRP A 133 6.87 9.78 -5.21
CA TRP A 133 7.94 10.13 -6.17
C TRP A 133 8.09 11.62 -6.43
N ARG A 134 7.01 12.40 -6.25
CA ARG A 134 7.00 13.85 -6.46
C ARG A 134 7.11 14.65 -5.15
N LEU A 135 6.88 14.00 -4.01
CA LEU A 135 7.04 14.61 -2.68
C LEU A 135 8.44 14.40 -2.11
N LEU A 136 9.16 13.38 -2.57
CA LEU A 136 10.55 13.15 -2.16
C LEU A 136 11.50 14.09 -2.91
N PRO A 137 12.61 14.52 -2.25
CA PRO A 137 13.68 15.23 -2.93
C PRO A 137 14.31 14.38 -4.05
N PRO A 138 15.09 14.98 -4.97
CA PRO A 138 15.69 14.28 -6.09
C PRO A 138 16.44 13.01 -5.68
N THR A 139 16.25 11.95 -6.47
CA THR A 139 16.93 10.66 -6.29
C THR A 139 18.46 10.80 -6.46
N PRO A 140 19.27 10.04 -5.72
CA PRO A 140 20.73 10.05 -5.83
C PRO A 140 21.28 9.28 -7.04
N ASP A 141 22.60 9.41 -7.25
CA ASP A 141 23.25 8.90 -8.46
C ASP A 141 23.86 7.49 -8.32
N LYS A 142 24.23 7.08 -7.11
CA LYS A 142 24.91 5.79 -6.88
C LYS A 142 23.91 4.69 -6.59
N LYS A 143 24.23 3.47 -7.03
CA LYS A 143 23.35 2.29 -6.89
C LYS A 143 22.86 2.10 -5.45
N GLU A 144 23.79 2.10 -4.50
CA GLU A 144 23.49 1.84 -3.09
C GLU A 144 22.58 2.92 -2.50
N ASP A 145 22.82 4.19 -2.86
CA ASP A 145 21.99 5.32 -2.44
C ASP A 145 20.59 5.24 -3.08
N VAL A 146 20.49 4.84 -4.35
CA VAL A 146 19.22 4.64 -5.05
C VAL A 146 18.41 3.50 -4.42
N CYS A 147 19.05 2.39 -4.05
CA CYS A 147 18.36 1.28 -3.39
C CYS A 147 17.80 1.70 -2.03
N ARG A 148 18.59 2.40 -1.20
CA ARG A 148 18.12 3.00 0.07
C ARG A 148 16.95 3.94 -0.15
N TYR A 149 17.05 4.81 -1.16
CA TYR A 149 15.99 5.75 -1.53
C TYR A 149 14.68 5.02 -1.89
N LEU A 150 14.77 3.92 -2.65
CA LEU A 150 13.61 3.09 -3.00
C LEU A 150 13.02 2.38 -1.76
N ASN A 151 13.86 1.88 -0.85
CA ASN A 151 13.42 1.27 0.40
C ASN A 151 12.73 2.28 1.31
N PHE A 152 13.22 3.52 1.38
CA PHE A 152 12.59 4.59 2.14
C PHE A 152 11.24 5.02 1.53
N ALA A 153 11.15 5.10 0.20
CA ALA A 153 9.88 5.40 -0.45
C ALA A 153 8.85 4.27 -0.24
N GLU A 154 9.28 3.01 -0.34
CA GLU A 154 8.42 1.85 -0.05
C GLU A 154 7.93 1.86 1.39
N SER A 155 8.81 2.15 2.36
CA SER A 155 8.42 2.22 3.77
C SER A 155 7.38 3.31 4.03
N LEU A 156 7.45 4.46 3.34
CA LEU A 156 6.42 5.49 3.37
C LEU A 156 5.09 4.99 2.78
N VAL A 157 5.11 4.29 1.64
CA VAL A 157 3.90 3.74 1.02
C VAL A 157 3.24 2.69 1.92
N VAL A 158 4.02 1.74 2.46
CA VAL A 158 3.53 0.72 3.40
C VAL A 158 2.93 1.37 4.65
N ASN A 159 3.51 2.46 5.12
CA ASN A 159 2.96 3.24 6.23
C ASN A 159 1.53 3.75 5.92
N LEU A 160 1.34 4.30 4.72
CA LEU A 160 0.03 4.77 4.26
C LEU A 160 -0.95 3.60 4.11
N ASP A 161 -0.51 2.44 3.63
CA ASP A 161 -1.36 1.24 3.54
C ASP A 161 -1.85 0.79 4.92
N MET A 162 -0.98 0.78 5.92
CA MET A 162 -1.37 0.46 7.30
C MET A 162 -2.32 1.50 7.88
N ALA A 163 -2.08 2.79 7.61
CA ALA A 163 -2.98 3.87 8.02
C ALA A 163 -4.36 3.79 7.33
N LEU A 164 -4.43 3.33 6.08
CA LEU A 164 -5.69 3.04 5.41
C LEU A 164 -6.44 1.91 6.15
N GLY A 165 -5.75 0.82 6.45
CA GLY A 165 -6.29 -0.27 7.26
C GLY A 165 -6.92 0.24 8.57
N ASP A 166 -6.20 1.11 9.29
CA ASP A 166 -6.68 1.72 10.52
C ASP A 166 -7.95 2.56 10.34
N GLN A 167 -8.06 3.36 9.28
CA GLN A 167 -9.27 4.15 9.01
C GLN A 167 -10.49 3.30 8.69
N LEU A 168 -10.29 2.13 8.09
CA LEU A 168 -11.36 1.17 7.81
C LEU A 168 -11.78 0.40 9.07
N GLY A 169 -10.88 0.29 10.06
CA GLY A 169 -11.06 -0.47 11.29
C GLY A 169 -10.99 -1.99 11.09
N VAL A 170 -10.80 -2.73 12.18
CA VAL A 170 -10.49 -4.18 12.16
C VAL A 170 -11.41 -4.98 11.24
N LYS A 171 -12.73 -4.97 11.49
CA LYS A 171 -13.68 -5.81 10.73
C LYS A 171 -13.67 -5.57 9.22
N LEU A 172 -13.72 -4.30 8.80
CA LEU A 172 -13.79 -3.98 7.36
C LEU A 172 -12.43 -4.12 6.70
N SER A 173 -11.36 -3.65 7.35
CA SER A 173 -10.00 -3.74 6.79
C SER A 173 -9.58 -5.18 6.50
N GLU A 174 -9.84 -6.13 7.40
CA GLU A 174 -9.60 -7.56 7.14
C GLU A 174 -10.44 -8.09 5.97
N THR A 175 -11.67 -7.61 5.82
CA THR A 175 -12.53 -8.02 4.70
C THR A 175 -11.99 -7.49 3.37
N PHE A 176 -11.53 -6.24 3.34
CA PHE A 176 -10.88 -5.65 2.17
C PHE A 176 -9.56 -6.34 1.81
N GLU A 177 -8.73 -6.70 2.80
CA GLU A 177 -7.46 -7.41 2.58
C GLU A 177 -7.69 -8.81 2.01
N ARG A 178 -8.64 -9.57 2.55
CA ARG A 178 -8.96 -10.93 2.05
C ARG A 178 -9.53 -10.91 0.63
N MET A 179 -10.20 -9.81 0.28
CA MET A 179 -10.68 -9.53 -1.08
C MET A 179 -9.58 -8.94 -1.99
N ARG A 180 -8.35 -8.81 -1.49
CA ARG A 180 -7.16 -8.28 -2.17
C ARG A 180 -7.29 -6.83 -2.67
N ILE A 181 -8.16 -6.05 -2.03
CA ILE A 181 -8.42 -4.65 -2.39
C ILE A 181 -7.41 -3.70 -1.73
N ILE A 182 -6.91 -4.05 -0.54
CA ILE A 182 -5.85 -3.34 0.19
C ILE A 182 -4.77 -4.35 0.60
N TYR A 183 -3.56 -3.87 0.89
CA TYR A 183 -2.46 -4.75 1.32
C TYR A 183 -2.40 -5.00 2.83
N HIS A 184 -2.74 -4.01 3.65
CA HIS A 184 -2.58 -4.12 5.10
C HIS A 184 -3.90 -3.85 5.84
N PRO A 185 -4.32 -4.75 6.74
CA PRO A 185 -5.48 -4.51 7.59
C PRO A 185 -5.12 -3.57 8.77
N SER A 186 -6.14 -3.16 9.51
CA SER A 186 -6.00 -2.42 10.77
C SER A 186 -5.22 -3.22 11.80
N GLY A 187 -4.46 -2.53 12.64
CA GLY A 187 -3.90 -3.10 13.86
C GLY A 187 -5.00 -3.29 14.91
N ASN A 188 -4.79 -4.22 15.83
CA ASN A 188 -5.64 -4.42 17.02
C ASN A 188 -5.23 -3.50 18.19
N ASP A 189 -4.48 -2.44 17.92
CA ASP A 189 -3.81 -1.61 18.93
C ASP A 189 -4.43 -0.22 19.16
N GLU A 190 -5.40 0.15 18.31
CA GLU A 190 -6.24 1.35 18.44
C GLU A 190 -5.47 2.68 18.50
N PHE A 191 -4.22 2.74 18.02
CA PHE A 191 -3.45 3.99 18.03
C PHE A 191 -4.09 5.09 17.18
N ASN A 192 -4.83 4.73 16.13
CA ASN A 192 -5.59 5.66 15.29
C ASN A 192 -6.76 6.36 16.00
N LYS A 193 -7.18 5.84 17.18
CA LYS A 193 -8.19 6.48 18.04
C LYS A 193 -7.59 7.46 19.05
N LYS A 194 -6.26 7.48 19.18
CA LYS A 194 -5.54 8.40 20.08
C LYS A 194 -5.40 9.78 19.46
N SER A 195 -4.70 10.68 20.17
CA SER A 195 -4.39 12.00 19.62
C SER A 195 -3.54 11.90 18.35
N LYS A 196 -3.68 12.89 17.46
CA LYS A 196 -2.91 12.97 16.21
C LYS A 196 -1.39 12.84 16.44
N ALA A 197 -0.89 13.47 17.50
CA ALA A 197 0.52 13.41 17.87
C ALA A 197 0.97 12.00 18.29
N GLU A 198 0.15 11.29 19.08
CA GLU A 198 0.44 9.91 19.47
C GLU A 198 0.37 8.95 18.28
N TYR A 199 -0.60 9.14 17.39
CA TYR A 199 -0.72 8.31 16.20
C TYR A 199 0.46 8.51 15.26
N ARG A 200 0.89 9.75 15.02
CA ARG A 200 2.11 10.03 14.22
C ARG A 200 3.36 9.39 14.82
N LYS A 201 3.53 9.40 16.14
CA LYS A 201 4.65 8.71 16.81
C LYS A 201 4.64 7.20 16.55
N TYR A 202 3.45 6.59 16.56
CA TYR A 202 3.26 5.20 16.21
C TYR A 202 3.58 4.92 14.74
N LEU A 203 3.10 5.78 13.83
CA LEU A 203 3.42 5.68 12.39
C LEU A 203 4.92 5.84 12.12
N LEU A 204 5.63 6.74 12.79
CA LEU A 204 7.10 6.83 12.67
C LEU A 204 7.80 5.53 13.10
N ALA A 205 7.32 4.89 14.17
CA ALA A 205 7.88 3.61 14.59
C ALA A 205 7.62 2.50 13.56
N ILE A 206 6.45 2.51 12.88
CA ILE A 206 6.17 1.59 11.75
C ILE A 206 7.11 1.88 10.59
N LEU A 207 7.32 3.16 10.25
CA LEU A 207 8.22 3.57 9.17
C LEU A 207 9.64 3.05 9.42
N ALA A 208 10.20 3.31 10.60
CA ALA A 208 11.52 2.81 10.97
C ALA A 208 11.59 1.28 10.90
N THR A 209 10.58 0.59 11.44
CA THR A 209 10.51 -0.89 11.40
C THR A 209 10.54 -1.42 9.97
N THR A 210 9.69 -0.87 9.10
CA THR A 210 9.55 -1.33 7.71
C THR A 210 10.78 -0.98 6.88
N TYR A 211 11.36 0.21 7.09
CA TYR A 211 12.63 0.59 6.47
C TYR A 211 13.76 -0.36 6.86
N TYR A 212 13.92 -0.69 8.15
CA TYR A 212 14.95 -1.63 8.60
C TYR A 212 14.75 -3.05 8.05
N ALA A 213 13.50 -3.49 7.93
CA ALA A 213 13.21 -4.79 7.32
C ALA A 213 13.61 -4.81 5.83
N LEU A 214 13.45 -3.71 5.11
CA LEU A 214 13.84 -3.55 3.71
C LEU A 214 15.36 -3.38 3.51
N GLU A 215 16.03 -2.75 4.48
CA GLU A 215 17.51 -2.69 4.57
C GLU A 215 18.13 -4.01 5.09
N ILE A 216 17.32 -5.08 5.21
CA ILE A 216 17.77 -6.45 5.55
C ILE A 216 18.41 -6.51 6.95
N LEU A 217 17.97 -5.64 7.87
CA LEU A 217 18.31 -5.79 9.28
C LEU A 217 17.67 -7.08 9.83
N HIS A 218 18.37 -7.77 10.72
CA HIS A 218 17.81 -8.98 11.33
C HIS A 218 16.59 -8.62 12.18
N ASN A 219 15.49 -9.37 12.03
CA ASN A 219 14.22 -9.05 12.70
C ASN A 219 14.35 -8.95 14.23
N ASP A 220 15.27 -9.70 14.82
CA ASP A 220 15.53 -9.68 16.28
C ASP A 220 16.22 -8.39 16.76
N ASP A 221 16.89 -7.66 15.88
CA ASP A 221 17.60 -6.41 16.20
C ASP A 221 16.73 -5.17 15.98
N ILE A 222 15.72 -5.27 15.10
CA ILE A 222 14.78 -4.19 14.78
C ILE A 222 14.12 -3.57 16.04
N PRO A 223 13.62 -4.32 17.04
CA PRO A 223 13.07 -3.71 18.25
C PRO A 223 14.04 -2.77 18.97
N LYS A 224 15.33 -3.14 19.05
CA LYS A 224 16.36 -2.33 19.71
C LYS A 224 16.71 -1.10 18.88
N ALA A 225 16.81 -1.26 17.57
CA ALA A 225 17.06 -0.17 16.63
C ALA A 225 15.95 0.89 16.70
N VAL A 226 14.68 0.46 16.72
CA VAL A 226 13.53 1.39 16.84
C VAL A 226 13.53 2.10 18.20
N ASP A 227 13.82 1.39 19.30
CA ASP A 227 13.95 2.01 20.62
C ASP A 227 15.11 3.02 20.72
N TYR A 228 16.16 2.83 19.92
CA TYR A 228 17.31 3.74 19.85
C TYR A 228 16.94 5.06 19.15
N VAL A 229 16.33 4.99 17.96
CA VAL A 229 15.98 6.18 17.16
C VAL A 229 14.73 6.91 17.66
N LEU A 230 13.86 6.21 18.39
CA LEU A 230 12.65 6.78 18.99
C LEU A 230 12.61 6.50 20.50
N PRO A 231 13.48 7.18 21.29
CA PRO A 231 13.60 6.94 22.71
C PRO A 231 12.35 7.39 23.48
N GLY A 232 12.11 6.78 24.64
CA GLY A 232 11.04 7.19 25.56
C GLY A 232 9.64 6.66 25.23
N GLN A 233 9.48 5.81 24.20
CA GLN A 233 8.18 5.27 23.79
C GLN A 233 8.16 3.75 23.55
N LYS A 234 8.93 2.99 24.34
CA LYS A 234 9.12 1.53 24.19
C LYS A 234 7.83 0.72 24.01
N ALA A 235 6.76 1.06 24.74
CA ALA A 235 5.47 0.37 24.62
C ALA A 235 4.86 0.54 23.23
N THR A 236 4.89 1.77 22.68
CA THR A 236 4.45 2.07 21.31
C THR A 236 5.34 1.38 20.29
N ASN A 237 6.67 1.48 20.45
CA ASN A 237 7.64 0.86 19.55
C ASN A 237 7.42 -0.65 19.44
N ARG A 238 7.21 -1.35 20.57
CA ARG A 238 6.96 -2.81 20.56
C ARG A 238 5.73 -3.19 19.73
N VAL A 239 4.67 -2.39 19.77
CA VAL A 239 3.44 -2.64 19.01
C VAL A 239 3.66 -2.33 17.54
N ALA A 240 4.26 -1.18 17.24
CA ALA A 240 4.61 -0.76 15.89
C ALA A 240 5.54 -1.78 15.20
N VAL A 241 6.56 -2.28 15.91
CA VAL A 241 7.50 -3.28 15.38
C VAL A 241 6.78 -4.57 15.01
N ARG A 242 5.89 -5.07 15.88
CA ARG A 242 5.10 -6.27 15.59
C ARG A 242 4.28 -6.08 14.32
N ARG A 243 3.74 -4.89 14.10
CA ARG A 243 2.92 -4.58 12.93
C ARG A 243 3.76 -4.37 11.67
N GLY A 244 4.83 -3.59 11.75
CA GLY A 244 5.75 -3.35 10.64
C GLY A 244 6.40 -4.64 10.11
N LEU A 245 6.65 -5.61 10.98
CA LEU A 245 7.17 -6.94 10.61
C LEU A 245 6.13 -7.89 9.99
N GLN A 246 4.90 -7.44 9.75
CA GLN A 246 3.91 -8.20 8.95
C GLN A 246 4.22 -8.16 7.45
N LEU A 247 5.21 -7.38 7.02
CA LEU A 247 5.71 -7.38 5.66
C LEU A 247 6.24 -8.78 5.28
N SER A 248 5.95 -9.22 4.05
CA SER A 248 6.39 -10.53 3.55
C SER A 248 7.91 -10.65 3.56
N GLU A 249 8.46 -11.66 4.26
CA GLU A 249 9.90 -11.94 4.26
C GLU A 249 10.42 -12.27 2.86
N LEU A 250 9.61 -12.95 2.04
CA LEU A 250 9.92 -13.20 0.63
C LEU A 250 10.02 -11.90 -0.16
N PHE A 251 9.20 -10.90 0.18
CA PHE A 251 9.30 -9.59 -0.46
C PHE A 251 10.56 -8.86 -0.01
N SER A 252 10.77 -8.70 1.29
CA SER A 252 11.86 -7.88 1.84
C SER A 252 13.25 -8.47 1.58
N ARG A 253 13.41 -9.80 1.62
CA ARG A 253 14.72 -10.45 1.48
C ARG A 253 15.07 -10.92 0.07
N VAL A 254 14.07 -11.10 -0.79
CA VAL A 254 14.29 -11.69 -2.13
C VAL A 254 13.73 -10.78 -3.20
N THR A 255 12.42 -10.58 -3.23
CA THR A 255 11.75 -9.93 -4.36
C THR A 255 12.20 -8.48 -4.55
N ASN A 256 12.24 -7.69 -3.47
CA ASN A 256 12.64 -6.29 -3.52
C ASN A 256 14.14 -6.14 -3.86
N PRO A 257 15.08 -6.83 -3.18
CA PRO A 257 16.50 -6.78 -3.55
C PRO A 257 16.79 -7.23 -4.99
N GLU A 258 16.16 -8.30 -5.47
CA GLU A 258 16.33 -8.78 -6.85
C GLU A 258 15.80 -7.75 -7.85
N TRP A 259 14.61 -7.20 -7.61
CA TRP A 259 14.02 -6.17 -8.46
C TRP A 259 14.91 -4.93 -8.53
N GLN A 260 15.41 -4.45 -7.38
CA GLN A 260 16.30 -3.30 -7.33
C GLN A 260 17.62 -3.57 -8.06
N ASN A 261 18.21 -4.76 -7.89
CA ASN A 261 19.44 -5.12 -8.59
C ASN A 261 19.28 -5.07 -10.11
N ILE A 262 18.12 -5.50 -10.63
CA ILE A 262 17.82 -5.49 -12.07
C ILE A 262 17.48 -4.07 -12.57
N TYR A 263 16.71 -3.30 -11.80
CA TYR A 263 16.04 -2.11 -12.32
C TYR A 263 16.53 -0.75 -11.78
N TRP A 264 17.48 -0.71 -10.85
CA TRP A 264 17.92 0.55 -10.22
C TRP A 264 18.29 1.66 -11.23
N GLN A 265 19.01 1.35 -12.31
CA GLN A 265 19.43 2.34 -13.31
C GLN A 265 18.24 2.95 -14.05
N SER A 266 17.29 2.11 -14.45
CA SER A 266 16.06 2.57 -15.11
C SER A 266 15.16 3.34 -14.14
N SER A 267 15.08 2.90 -12.89
CA SER A 267 14.34 3.59 -11.83
C SER A 267 14.90 4.98 -11.59
N GLN A 268 16.22 5.10 -11.42
CA GLN A 268 16.91 6.37 -11.30
C GLN A 268 16.59 7.31 -12.47
N LYS A 269 16.83 6.88 -13.72
CA LYS A 269 16.57 7.71 -14.90
C LYS A 269 15.12 8.21 -14.97
N LYS A 270 14.16 7.37 -14.58
CA LYS A 270 12.75 7.72 -14.55
C LYS A 270 12.42 8.70 -13.41
N LEU A 271 12.95 8.47 -12.21
CA LEU A 271 12.81 9.35 -11.06
C LEU A 271 13.42 10.72 -11.33
N THR A 272 14.64 10.80 -11.86
CA THR A 272 15.28 12.05 -12.28
C THR A 272 14.39 12.83 -13.24
N LYS A 273 13.72 12.14 -14.18
CA LYS A 273 12.76 12.78 -15.10
C LYS A 273 11.51 13.30 -14.38
N ILE A 274 10.93 12.50 -13.48
CA ILE A 274 9.76 12.89 -12.67
C ILE A 274 10.09 14.12 -11.80
N GLN A 275 11.31 14.17 -11.28
CA GLN A 275 11.78 15.15 -10.31
C GLN A 275 12.58 16.31 -10.94
N ALA A 276 12.61 16.42 -12.26
CA ALA A 276 13.48 17.36 -12.99
C ALA A 276 13.25 18.85 -12.62
N ASN A 277 12.08 19.19 -12.08
CA ASN A 277 11.72 20.55 -11.66
C ASN A 277 11.80 20.76 -10.14
N SER A 278 12.28 19.78 -9.38
CA SER A 278 12.46 19.93 -7.93
C SER A 278 13.51 21.00 -7.65
N LYS A 279 13.28 21.78 -6.59
CA LYS A 279 14.21 22.80 -6.09
C LYS A 279 14.98 22.34 -4.85
N GLU A 280 14.66 21.14 -4.35
CA GLU A 280 15.34 20.54 -3.20
C GLU A 280 16.66 19.92 -3.67
N ASP A 281 17.62 19.85 -2.76
CA ASP A 281 18.86 19.12 -2.99
C ASP A 281 18.59 17.61 -3.05
N THR A 282 19.48 16.88 -3.72
CA THR A 282 19.42 15.41 -3.81
C THR A 282 19.36 14.80 -2.42
N LEU A 283 18.39 13.89 -2.20
CA LEU A 283 18.26 13.18 -0.93
C LEU A 283 19.38 12.16 -0.80
N TYR A 284 20.24 12.37 0.19
CA TYR A 284 21.25 11.41 0.59
C TYR A 284 20.86 10.77 1.92
N LEU A 285 20.37 9.54 1.87
CA LEU A 285 20.07 8.77 3.08
C LEU A 285 21.38 8.26 3.69
N PRO A 286 21.58 8.31 5.01
CA PRO A 286 22.80 7.81 5.64
C PRO A 286 23.05 6.32 5.36
N THR A 287 24.33 5.94 5.36
CA THR A 287 24.72 4.51 5.26
C THR A 287 24.42 3.77 6.56
N ASP A 288 24.46 4.48 7.69
CA ASP A 288 23.99 3.94 8.97
C ASP A 288 22.46 4.05 8.99
N PRO A 289 21.72 2.93 8.93
CA PRO A 289 20.26 2.99 8.92
C PRO A 289 19.69 3.56 10.22
N LEU A 290 20.47 3.68 11.30
CA LEU A 290 20.01 4.26 12.56
C LEU A 290 19.98 5.80 12.57
N ASP A 291 20.52 6.45 11.53
CA ASP A 291 20.43 7.90 11.36
C ASP A 291 19.20 8.22 10.51
N LEU A 292 18.06 8.47 11.16
CA LEU A 292 16.75 8.71 10.52
C LEU A 292 16.20 10.14 10.74
N GLU A 293 17.04 11.10 11.14
CA GLU A 293 16.56 12.43 11.51
C GLU A 293 15.90 13.16 10.33
N GLU A 294 16.51 13.12 9.16
CA GLU A 294 15.97 13.74 7.93
C GLU A 294 14.74 12.98 7.42
N GLU A 295 14.78 11.66 7.49
CA GLU A 295 13.71 10.74 7.10
C GLU A 295 12.44 10.99 7.91
N PHE A 296 12.57 11.24 9.21
CA PHE A 296 11.42 11.58 10.06
C PHE A 296 10.82 12.95 9.73
N VAL A 297 11.64 13.93 9.32
CA VAL A 297 11.14 15.22 8.83
C VAL A 297 10.33 15.03 7.54
N ILE A 298 10.87 14.25 6.60
CA ILE A 298 10.18 13.92 5.34
C ILE A 298 8.89 13.15 5.61
N ALA A 299 8.91 12.17 6.52
CA ALA A 299 7.73 11.41 6.89
C ALA A 299 6.63 12.29 7.49
N HIS A 300 6.99 13.24 8.37
CA HIS A 300 6.02 14.21 8.89
C HIS A 300 5.42 15.07 7.79
N ARG A 301 6.23 15.54 6.83
CA ARG A 301 5.75 16.28 5.66
C ARG A 301 4.75 15.44 4.85
N VAL A 302 5.05 14.16 4.61
CA VAL A 302 4.13 13.23 3.94
C VAL A 302 2.83 13.09 4.76
N PHE A 303 2.90 12.88 6.07
CA PHE A 303 1.70 12.80 6.92
C PHE A 303 0.83 14.05 6.82
N ASP A 304 1.44 15.24 6.75
CA ASP A 304 0.70 16.50 6.55
C ASP A 304 -0.06 16.51 5.20
N TYR A 305 0.58 16.12 4.10
CA TYR A 305 -0.06 16.04 2.77
C TYR A 305 -1.27 15.10 2.76
N PHE A 306 -1.19 13.99 3.49
CA PHE A 306 -2.23 12.98 3.55
C PHE A 306 -3.26 13.21 4.68
N GLY A 307 -3.09 14.27 5.48
CA GLY A 307 -3.98 14.62 6.59
C GLY A 307 -3.89 13.70 7.81
N LEU A 308 -2.84 12.88 7.91
CA LEU A 308 -2.55 11.98 9.04
C LEU A 308 -1.92 12.75 10.20
#